data_AF-A0A9D0HQE1-F1
#
_entry.id   AF-A0A9D0HQE1-F1
#
_cell.length_a   1.000
_cell.length_b   1.000
_cell.length_c   1.000
_cell.angle_alpha   90.00
_cell.angle_beta   90.00
_cell.angle_gamma   90.00
#
_symmetry.space_group_name_H-M   'P 1'
#
loop_
_entity.id
_entity.type
_entity.pdbx_description
1 polymer ?
#
loop_
_entity_poly.entity_id
_entity_poly.type
_entity_poly.pdbx_seq_one_letter_code
_entity_poly.pdbx_strand_id
1 'polypeptide(L)'
;MDIEKNVSVATKVASGLDSKVDTVSHDFLILLYQKVPLLAYSVYGITYAQIIVAVLIFLFIFILRPLLVKFTLEVSLKLAKRTKTEYDDRVIENLKEPLQLAFLLLAFYLFFSVLLIDNRFLNLLLGSLVIFNFFWIVWATICALDGLVFHTVGKLSSDISTSLGSFILRVVKILIWAVALSSILSLWGINVTALIASLG
;
A
#
# COMPACT_ATOMS: atom_id res chain seq x y z
N MET A 1 -0.66 27.63 -38.40
CA MET A 1 0.78 27.59 -38.08
C MET A 1 1.04 27.20 -36.62
N ASP A 2 0.08 27.41 -35.69
CA ASP A 2 0.25 27.04 -34.26
C ASP A 2 -0.21 25.62 -33.88
N ILE A 3 -0.99 24.94 -34.72
CA ILE A 3 -1.45 23.56 -34.45
C ILE A 3 -0.30 22.55 -34.65
N GLU A 4 0.50 22.69 -35.71
CA GLU A 4 1.66 21.80 -35.98
C GLU A 4 2.75 21.93 -34.91
N LYS A 5 2.94 23.12 -34.34
CA LYS A 5 3.90 23.36 -33.26
C LYS A 5 3.49 22.64 -31.98
N ASN A 6 2.19 22.62 -31.67
CA ASN A 6 1.66 21.94 -30.48
C ASN A 6 1.64 20.41 -30.64
N VAL A 7 1.39 19.91 -31.85
CA VAL A 7 1.52 18.49 -32.17
C VAL A 7 2.98 18.04 -32.09
N SER A 8 3.93 18.83 -32.58
CA SER A 8 5.37 18.54 -32.49
C SER A 8 5.88 18.44 -31.04
N VAL A 9 5.37 19.28 -30.14
CA VAL A 9 5.71 19.23 -28.71
C VAL A 9 5.13 17.97 -28.05
N ALA A 10 3.89 17.58 -28.38
CA ALA A 10 3.27 16.35 -27.88
C ALA A 10 4.05 15.09 -28.34
N THR A 11 4.52 15.05 -29.59
CA THR A 11 5.30 13.92 -30.12
C THR A 11 6.70 13.83 -29.49
N LYS A 12 7.32 14.96 -29.15
CA LYS A 12 8.67 15.00 -28.56
C LYS A 12 8.69 14.58 -27.09
N VAL A 13 7.59 14.83 -26.37
CA VAL A 13 7.38 14.35 -24.99
C VAL A 13 7.09 12.84 -24.98
N ALA A 14 6.33 12.34 -25.96
CA ALA A 14 6.05 10.90 -26.12
C ALA A 14 7.30 10.07 -26.44
N SER A 15 8.30 10.63 -27.14
CA SER A 15 9.55 9.92 -27.48
C SER A 15 10.55 9.81 -26.31
N GLY A 16 10.30 10.47 -25.18
CA GLY A 16 11.18 10.46 -24.00
C GLY A 16 10.84 9.41 -22.94
N LEU A 17 9.74 8.67 -23.11
CA LEU A 17 9.21 7.71 -22.15
C LEU A 17 8.84 6.40 -22.85
N ASP A 18 9.87 5.62 -23.17
CA ASP A 18 9.76 4.18 -23.38
C ASP A 18 10.03 3.51 -22.02
N SER A 19 9.30 2.52 -21.51
CA SER A 19 8.36 1.60 -22.13
C SER A 19 7.41 1.04 -21.06
N LYS A 20 6.21 0.65 -21.52
CA LYS A 20 5.41 -0.50 -21.04
C LYS A 20 4.32 -0.37 -19.96
N VAL A 21 3.91 0.81 -19.49
CA VAL A 21 2.70 0.92 -18.64
C VAL A 21 1.65 1.91 -19.16
N ASP A 22 1.98 2.72 -20.16
CA ASP A 22 1.22 3.92 -20.49
C ASP A 22 0.15 3.78 -21.59
N THR A 23 0.15 2.71 -22.40
CA THR A 23 -0.64 2.71 -23.64
C THR A 23 -2.16 2.71 -23.45
N VAL A 24 -2.67 2.05 -22.39
CA VAL A 24 -4.12 1.93 -22.17
C VAL A 24 -4.74 3.23 -21.64
N SER A 25 -4.00 3.99 -20.82
CA SER A 25 -4.45 5.30 -20.35
C SER A 25 -4.39 6.34 -21.47
N HIS A 26 -3.35 6.32 -22.30
CA HIS A 26 -3.15 7.31 -23.36
C HIS A 26 -4.22 7.24 -24.46
N ASP A 27 -4.58 6.05 -24.92
CA ASP A 27 -5.62 5.90 -25.97
C ASP A 27 -7.01 6.33 -25.49
N PHE A 28 -7.36 6.03 -24.24
CA PHE A 28 -8.64 6.45 -23.67
C PHE A 28 -8.72 7.97 -23.46
N LEU A 29 -7.60 8.59 -23.06
CA LEU A 29 -7.50 10.05 -22.90
C LEU A 29 -7.63 10.79 -24.24
N ILE A 30 -7.07 10.23 -25.33
CA ILE A 30 -7.20 10.79 -26.68
C ILE A 30 -8.67 10.74 -27.15
N LEU A 31 -9.40 9.66 -26.87
CA LEU A 31 -10.82 9.53 -27.20
C LEU A 31 -11.70 10.55 -26.45
N LEU A 32 -11.35 10.87 -25.20
CA LEU A 32 -12.04 11.91 -24.41
C LEU A 32 -11.71 13.32 -24.91
N TYR A 33 -10.45 13.57 -25.28
CA TYR A 33 -9.99 14.85 -25.83
C TYR A 33 -10.74 15.25 -27.11
N GLN A 34 -10.98 14.28 -27.99
CA GLN A 34 -11.67 14.49 -29.26
C GLN A 34 -13.15 14.89 -29.08
N LYS A 35 -13.80 14.46 -27.99
CA LYS A 35 -15.24 14.70 -27.77
C LYS A 35 -15.57 15.96 -26.97
N VAL A 36 -14.68 16.45 -26.10
CA VAL A 36 -15.00 17.61 -25.23
C VAL A 36 -13.79 18.57 -25.14
N PRO A 37 -13.73 19.63 -25.97
CA PRO A 37 -12.55 20.51 -26.04
C PRO A 37 -12.26 21.30 -24.76
N LEU A 38 -13.23 21.43 -23.84
CA LEU A 38 -13.01 22.04 -22.51
C LEU A 38 -12.09 21.20 -21.60
N LEU A 39 -11.94 19.91 -21.87
CA LEU A 39 -11.08 19.01 -21.10
C LEU A 39 -9.60 19.15 -21.44
N ALA A 40 -9.26 19.86 -22.53
CA ALA A 40 -7.89 20.13 -22.98
C ALA A 40 -7.23 21.30 -22.23
N TYR A 41 -8.00 22.07 -21.47
CA TYR A 41 -7.46 23.23 -20.76
C TYR A 41 -6.58 22.74 -19.61
N SER A 42 -5.33 23.18 -19.63
CA SER A 42 -4.34 22.87 -18.61
C SER A 42 -4.19 24.06 -17.66
N VAL A 43 -4.15 23.77 -16.37
CA VAL A 43 -3.81 24.75 -15.34
C VAL A 43 -2.62 24.17 -14.58
N TYR A 44 -1.51 24.90 -14.52
CA TYR A 44 -0.25 24.42 -13.93
C TYR A 44 0.34 23.12 -14.53
N GLY A 45 0.07 22.83 -15.80
CA GLY A 45 0.57 21.61 -16.46
C GLY A 45 -0.22 20.33 -16.17
N ILE A 46 -1.27 20.42 -15.34
CA ILE A 46 -2.23 19.35 -15.10
C ILE A 46 -3.51 19.67 -15.90
N THR A 47 -3.96 18.70 -16.67
CA THR A 47 -5.14 18.81 -17.53
C THR A 47 -6.40 18.46 -16.73
N TYR A 48 -7.53 19.16 -16.93
CA TYR A 48 -8.79 18.82 -16.25
C TYR A 48 -9.20 17.35 -16.45
N ALA A 49 -8.93 16.79 -17.63
CA ALA A 49 -9.11 15.36 -17.90
C ALA A 49 -8.35 14.46 -16.92
N GLN A 50 -7.09 14.79 -16.58
CA GLN A 50 -6.28 14.01 -15.64
C GLN A 50 -6.86 14.06 -14.23
N ILE A 51 -7.31 15.23 -13.78
CA ILE A 51 -7.95 15.39 -12.47
C ILE A 51 -9.22 14.55 -12.40
N ILE A 52 -10.09 14.63 -13.42
CA ILE A 52 -11.33 13.87 -13.47
C ILE A 52 -11.04 12.36 -13.46
N VAL A 53 -10.10 11.90 -14.28
CA VAL A 53 -9.73 10.48 -14.35
C VAL A 53 -9.14 10.00 -13.03
N ALA A 54 -8.26 10.77 -12.40
CA ALA A 54 -7.67 10.40 -11.13
C ALA A 54 -8.71 10.33 -10.00
N VAL A 55 -9.61 11.32 -9.92
CA VAL A 55 -10.72 11.31 -8.95
C VAL A 55 -11.63 10.11 -9.20
N LEU A 56 -11.90 9.78 -10.47
CA LEU A 56 -12.75 8.64 -10.82
C LEU A 56 -12.10 7.30 -10.42
N ILE A 57 -10.80 7.13 -10.66
CA ILE A 57 -10.03 5.95 -10.22
C ILE A 57 -10.00 5.87 -8.69
N PHE A 58 -9.72 7.00 -8.01
CA PHE A 58 -9.69 7.06 -6.56
C PHE A 58 -11.04 6.67 -5.94
N LEU A 59 -12.13 7.28 -6.42
CA LEU A 59 -13.49 6.97 -5.97
C LEU A 59 -13.85 5.52 -6.26
N PHE A 60 -13.49 5.00 -7.43
CA PHE A 60 -13.72 3.60 -7.78
C PHE A 60 -13.07 2.66 -6.76
N ILE A 61 -11.77 2.83 -6.46
CA ILE A 61 -11.06 2.00 -5.48
C ILE A 61 -11.62 2.23 -4.07
N PHE A 62 -11.94 3.48 -3.70
CA PHE A 62 -12.48 3.82 -2.39
C PHE A 62 -13.83 3.13 -2.14
N ILE A 63 -14.71 3.11 -3.14
CA ILE A 63 -16.03 2.43 -3.07
C ILE A 63 -15.85 0.91 -3.10
N LEU A 64 -14.94 0.38 -3.91
CA LEU A 64 -14.65 -1.06 -3.98
C LEU A 64 -13.86 -1.57 -2.78
N ARG A 65 -13.24 -0.70 -1.97
CA ARG A 65 -12.38 -1.05 -0.83
C ARG A 65 -12.96 -2.16 0.07
N PRO A 66 -14.19 -2.08 0.62
CA PRO A 66 -14.72 -3.14 1.47
C PRO A 66 -14.91 -4.46 0.72
N LEU A 67 -15.22 -4.42 -0.59
CA LEU A 67 -15.34 -5.60 -1.43
C LEU A 67 -13.96 -6.25 -1.68
N LEU A 68 -12.95 -5.45 -2.03
CA LEU A 68 -11.58 -5.90 -2.25
C LEU A 68 -11.00 -6.55 -1.00
N VAL A 69 -11.21 -5.95 0.17
CA VAL A 69 -10.73 -6.50 1.45
C VAL A 69 -11.39 -7.85 1.73
N LYS A 70 -12.72 -7.96 1.60
CA LYS A 70 -13.43 -9.23 1.77
C LYS A 70 -12.93 -10.29 0.78
N PHE A 71 -12.80 -9.92 -0.49
CA PHE A 71 -12.30 -10.81 -1.53
C PHE A 71 -10.88 -11.32 -1.24
N THR A 72 -9.95 -10.42 -0.87
CA THR A 72 -8.58 -10.82 -0.50
C THR A 72 -8.57 -11.77 0.69
N LEU A 73 -9.35 -11.48 1.74
CA LEU A 73 -9.43 -12.34 2.93
C LEU A 73 -10.02 -13.71 2.61
N GLU A 74 -11.11 -13.76 1.82
CA GLU A 74 -11.73 -15.01 1.38
C GLU A 74 -10.80 -15.85 0.49
N VAL A 75 -10.04 -15.22 -0.39
CA VAL A 75 -9.03 -15.89 -1.21
C VAL A 75 -7.90 -16.44 -0.34
N SER A 76 -7.40 -15.65 0.63
CA SER A 76 -6.37 -16.09 1.57
C SER A 76 -6.83 -17.32 2.37
N LEU A 77 -8.06 -17.32 2.88
CA LEU A 77 -8.69 -18.47 3.53
C LEU A 77 -8.81 -19.68 2.61
N LYS A 78 -9.30 -19.46 1.39
CA LYS A 78 -9.50 -20.52 0.40
C LYS A 78 -8.19 -21.07 -0.14
N LEU A 79 -7.08 -20.36 0.00
CA LEU A 79 -5.73 -20.86 -0.30
C LEU A 79 -5.16 -21.64 0.89
N ALA A 80 -5.50 -21.23 2.12
CA ALA A 80 -5.22 -21.92 3.37
C ALA A 80 -6.12 -23.17 3.57
N LYS A 81 -6.42 -23.96 2.51
CA LYS A 81 -7.40 -25.07 2.39
C LYS A 81 -7.41 -26.18 3.47
N ARG A 82 -6.73 -26.07 4.61
CA ARG A 82 -6.63 -27.14 5.62
C ARG A 82 -6.87 -26.77 7.07
N THR A 83 -7.16 -25.52 7.43
CA THR A 83 -7.42 -25.16 8.84
C THR A 83 -8.80 -24.53 9.02
N LYS A 84 -9.83 -25.34 9.28
CA LYS A 84 -11.05 -24.82 9.92
C LYS A 84 -10.77 -24.76 11.42
N THR A 85 -10.24 -23.64 11.89
CA THR A 85 -9.93 -23.44 13.32
C THR A 85 -10.28 -22.01 13.72
N GLU A 86 -10.72 -21.78 14.96
CA GLU A 86 -11.05 -20.44 15.52
C GLU A 86 -9.92 -19.40 15.33
N TYR A 87 -8.71 -19.84 15.06
CA TYR A 87 -7.54 -18.98 14.81
C TYR A 87 -7.63 -18.22 13.49
N ASP A 88 -8.18 -18.84 12.44
CA ASP A 88 -8.29 -18.21 11.12
C ASP A 88 -9.23 -17.00 11.19
N ASP A 89 -10.30 -17.08 11.99
CA ASP A 89 -11.24 -15.98 12.23
C ASP A 89 -10.57 -14.78 12.92
N ARG A 90 -9.70 -15.04 13.92
CA ARG A 90 -8.94 -13.98 14.60
C ARG A 90 -7.89 -13.36 13.68
N VAL A 91 -7.22 -14.14 12.85
CA VAL A 91 -6.27 -13.62 11.85
C VAL A 91 -7.01 -12.67 10.90
N ILE A 92 -8.18 -13.06 10.40
CA ILE A 92 -8.98 -12.27 9.46
C ILE A 92 -9.42 -10.94 10.08
N GLU A 93 -9.92 -10.98 11.31
CA GLU A 93 -10.37 -9.78 12.01
C GLU A 93 -9.23 -8.78 12.20
N ASN A 94 -8.05 -9.26 12.60
CA ASN A 94 -6.87 -8.41 12.78
C ASN A 94 -6.25 -7.92 11.46
N LEU A 95 -6.39 -8.66 10.36
CA LEU A 95 -5.88 -8.27 9.04
C LEU A 95 -6.81 -7.35 8.25
N LYS A 96 -8.09 -7.29 8.61
CA LYS A 96 -9.09 -6.47 7.93
C LYS A 96 -8.71 -4.98 7.91
N GLU A 97 -8.22 -4.44 9.01
CA GLU A 97 -7.81 -3.04 9.15
C GLU A 97 -6.57 -2.68 8.33
N PRO A 98 -5.43 -3.40 8.42
CA PRO A 98 -4.26 -3.06 7.62
C PRO A 98 -4.47 -3.34 6.12
N LEU A 99 -5.31 -4.31 5.74
CA LEU A 99 -5.69 -4.47 4.32
C LEU A 99 -6.51 -3.28 3.83
N GLN A 100 -7.45 -2.79 4.64
CA GLN A 100 -8.22 -1.59 4.33
C GLN A 100 -7.32 -0.36 4.12
N LEU A 101 -6.25 -0.23 4.90
CA LEU A 101 -5.26 0.82 4.72
C LEU A 101 -4.40 0.58 3.47
N ALA A 102 -4.01 -0.66 3.18
CA ALA A 102 -3.27 -1.01 1.96
C ALA A 102 -3.99 -0.56 0.68
N PHE A 103 -5.28 -0.87 0.56
CA PHE A 103 -6.08 -0.45 -0.61
C PHE A 103 -6.26 1.06 -0.68
N LEU A 104 -6.36 1.75 0.46
CA LEU A 104 -6.40 3.20 0.50
C LEU A 104 -5.07 3.81 0.03
N LEU A 105 -3.94 3.25 0.45
CA LEU A 105 -2.61 3.66 -0.02
C LEU A 105 -2.44 3.43 -1.52
N LEU A 106 -2.93 2.30 -2.03
CA LEU A 106 -2.95 2.03 -3.47
C LEU A 106 -3.79 3.08 -4.22
N ALA A 107 -4.95 3.46 -3.69
CA ALA A 107 -5.79 4.50 -4.28
C ALA A 107 -5.07 5.85 -4.34
N PHE A 108 -4.41 6.26 -3.24
CA PHE A 108 -3.61 7.49 -3.21
C PHE A 108 -2.43 7.43 -4.17
N TYR A 109 -1.70 6.31 -4.21
CA TYR A 109 -0.58 6.13 -5.11
C TYR A 109 -1.00 6.30 -6.57
N LEU A 110 -2.10 5.63 -6.98
CA LEU A 110 -2.64 5.77 -8.34
C LEU A 110 -3.17 7.18 -8.61
N PHE A 111 -3.81 7.82 -7.62
CA PHE A 111 -4.26 9.20 -7.74
C PHE A 111 -3.09 10.14 -8.06
N PHE A 112 -2.04 10.16 -7.24
CA PHE A 112 -0.90 11.04 -7.46
C PHE A 112 -0.12 10.70 -8.73
N SER A 113 -0.04 9.41 -9.08
CA SER A 113 0.58 8.96 -10.32
C SER A 113 -0.15 9.48 -11.56
N VAL A 114 -1.49 9.46 -11.59
CA VAL A 114 -2.29 9.99 -12.72
C VAL A 114 -2.20 11.52 -12.80
N LEU A 115 -2.11 12.23 -11.67
CA LEU A 115 -1.88 13.68 -11.67
C LEU A 115 -0.43 14.05 -12.03
N LEU A 116 0.48 13.07 -12.14
CA LEU A 116 1.92 13.29 -12.35
C LEU A 116 2.53 14.24 -11.29
N ILE A 117 2.00 14.20 -10.07
CA ILE A 117 2.51 15.01 -8.96
C ILE A 117 3.72 14.29 -8.38
N ASP A 118 4.91 14.76 -8.73
CA ASP A 118 6.14 14.32 -8.08
C ASP A 118 6.51 15.28 -6.95
N ASN A 119 6.16 14.90 -5.72
CA ASN A 119 6.52 15.65 -4.53
C ASN A 119 7.26 14.73 -3.57
N ARG A 120 8.52 15.07 -3.29
CA ARG A 120 9.39 14.31 -2.39
C ARG A 120 8.75 14.04 -1.03
N PHE A 121 8.12 15.04 -0.41
CA PHE A 121 7.48 14.86 0.89
C PHE A 121 6.29 13.90 0.81
N LEU A 122 5.45 14.00 -0.22
CA LEU A 122 4.35 13.06 -0.44
C LEU A 122 4.86 11.63 -0.66
N ASN A 123 5.91 11.45 -1.45
CA ASN A 123 6.52 10.14 -1.69
C ASN A 123 7.09 9.53 -0.40
N LEU A 124 7.77 10.34 0.41
CA LEU A 124 8.28 9.91 1.72
C LEU A 124 7.14 9.55 2.68
N LEU A 125 6.08 10.36 2.72
CA LEU A 125 4.91 10.11 3.56
C LEU A 125 4.20 8.82 3.16
N LEU A 126 3.84 8.67 1.88
CA LEU A 126 3.18 7.47 1.36
C LEU A 126 4.06 6.23 1.55
N GLY A 127 5.35 6.32 1.25
CA GLY A 127 6.30 5.23 1.49
C GLY A 127 6.36 4.84 2.97
N SER A 128 6.35 5.81 3.88
CA SER A 128 6.33 5.55 5.33
C SER A 128 5.06 4.84 5.76
N LEU A 129 3.90 5.26 5.24
CA LEU A 129 2.63 4.59 5.50
C LEU A 129 2.60 3.17 4.93
N VAL A 130 3.19 2.93 3.76
CA VAL A 130 3.32 1.59 3.17
C VAL A 130 4.18 0.69 4.06
N ILE A 131 5.35 1.17 4.51
CA ILE A 131 6.23 0.42 5.42
C ILE A 131 5.50 0.14 6.73
N PHE A 132 4.89 1.15 7.33
CA PHE A 132 4.11 1.02 8.56
C PHE A 132 2.99 -0.02 8.40
N ASN A 133 2.25 0.02 7.30
CA ASN A 133 1.18 -0.94 7.02
C ASN A 133 1.71 -2.37 6.85
N PHE A 134 2.83 -2.53 6.16
CA PHE A 134 3.46 -3.84 6.00
C PHE A 134 3.82 -4.45 7.36
N PHE A 135 4.46 -3.67 8.24
CA PHE A 135 4.79 -4.14 9.58
C PHE A 135 3.55 -4.34 10.47
N TRP A 136 2.48 -3.55 10.28
CA TRP A 136 1.20 -3.82 10.92
C TRP A 136 0.65 -5.19 10.52
N ILE A 137 0.66 -5.56 9.23
CA ILE A 137 0.21 -6.89 8.76
C ILE A 137 0.99 -8.01 9.45
N VAL A 138 2.32 -7.88 9.52
CA VAL A 138 3.19 -8.85 10.19
C VAL A 138 2.86 -8.94 11.68
N TRP A 139 2.71 -7.80 12.35
CA TRP A 139 2.33 -7.72 13.75
C TRP A 139 0.96 -8.37 14.03
N ALA A 140 -0.04 -8.04 13.21
CA ALA A 140 -1.39 -8.57 13.30
C ALA A 140 -1.40 -10.10 13.18
N THR A 141 -0.60 -10.63 12.27
CA THR A 141 -0.41 -12.08 12.11
C THR A 141 0.15 -12.71 13.39
N ILE A 142 1.17 -12.09 13.99
CA ILE A 142 1.79 -12.61 15.23
C ILE A 142 0.85 -12.50 16.43
N CYS A 143 0.07 -11.43 16.53
CA CYS A 143 -0.97 -11.31 17.55
C CYS A 143 -2.03 -12.40 17.44
N ALA A 144 -2.41 -12.79 16.23
CA ALA A 144 -3.34 -13.90 16.03
C ALA A 144 -2.73 -15.25 16.46
N LEU A 145 -1.41 -15.43 16.31
CA LEU A 145 -0.67 -16.61 16.80
C LEU A 145 -0.54 -16.67 18.33
N ASP A 146 -0.60 -15.54 19.03
CA ASP A 146 -0.58 -15.47 20.51
C ASP A 146 -1.73 -16.31 21.12
N GLY A 147 -2.90 -16.25 20.48
CA GLY A 147 -4.05 -17.08 20.86
C GLY A 147 -3.83 -18.59 20.70
N LEU A 148 -2.98 -19.00 19.77
CA LEU A 148 -2.64 -20.41 19.49
C LEU A 148 -1.80 -21.03 20.62
N VAL A 149 -0.87 -20.24 21.17
CA VAL A 149 -0.01 -20.67 22.29
C VAL A 149 -0.85 -20.94 23.53
N PHE A 150 -1.80 -20.07 23.87
CA PHE A 150 -2.67 -20.26 25.04
C PHE A 150 -3.53 -21.53 24.97
N HIS A 151 -4.09 -21.84 23.81
CA HIS A 151 -5.04 -22.95 23.67
C HIS A 151 -4.36 -24.31 23.45
N THR A 152 -3.18 -24.33 22.81
CA THR A 152 -2.41 -25.57 22.58
C THR A 152 -1.64 -25.99 23.85
N VAL A 153 -1.10 -25.04 24.60
CA VAL A 153 -0.30 -25.31 25.81
C VAL A 153 -1.18 -25.60 27.04
N GLY A 154 -2.42 -25.11 27.08
CA GLY A 154 -3.37 -25.43 28.16
C GLY A 154 -3.71 -26.93 28.29
N LYS A 155 -3.41 -27.76 27.28
CA LYS A 155 -3.61 -29.22 27.32
C LYS A 155 -2.37 -30.01 27.75
N LEU A 156 -1.19 -29.40 27.79
CA LEU A 156 0.07 -30.07 28.10
C LEU A 156 0.79 -29.29 29.19
N SER A 157 0.42 -29.57 30.44
CA SER A 157 1.11 -29.22 31.69
C SER A 157 2.40 -28.39 31.56
N SER A 158 2.34 -27.08 31.88
CA SER A 158 3.45 -26.26 32.42
C SER A 158 3.15 -24.76 32.27
N ASP A 159 2.85 -24.06 33.37
CA ASP A 159 2.78 -22.59 33.43
C ASP A 159 4.08 -21.91 32.94
N ILE A 160 5.21 -22.62 33.05
CA ILE A 160 6.53 -22.13 32.64
C ILE A 160 6.63 -22.03 31.11
N SER A 161 6.06 -23.00 30.38
CA SER A 161 6.10 -23.02 28.90
C SER A 161 5.25 -21.92 28.27
N THR A 162 4.07 -21.64 28.83
CA THR A 162 3.20 -20.52 28.43
C THR A 162 3.87 -19.18 28.70
N SER A 163 4.51 -19.05 29.87
CA SER A 163 5.24 -17.83 30.27
C SER A 163 6.39 -17.53 29.30
N LEU A 164 7.23 -18.52 28.99
CA LEU A 164 8.33 -18.39 28.03
C LEU A 164 7.83 -18.05 26.62
N GLY A 165 6.75 -18.69 26.15
CA GLY A 165 6.16 -18.39 24.85
C GLY A 165 5.66 -16.94 24.75
N SER A 166 4.95 -16.45 25.78
CA SER A 166 4.48 -15.06 25.83
C SER A 166 5.62 -14.04 25.90
N PHE A 167 6.72 -14.39 26.59
CA PHE A 167 7.92 -13.55 26.64
C PHE A 167 8.60 -13.46 25.27
N ILE A 168 8.81 -14.60 24.59
CA ILE A 168 9.40 -14.63 23.24
C ILE A 168 8.54 -13.83 22.26
N LEU A 169 7.23 -14.01 22.28
CA LEU A 169 6.32 -13.24 21.42
C LEU A 169 6.42 -11.73 21.70
N ARG A 170 6.54 -11.32 22.98
CA ARG A 170 6.73 -9.91 23.35
C ARG A 170 8.05 -9.34 22.82
N VAL A 171 9.13 -10.12 22.87
CA VAL A 171 10.43 -9.70 22.32
C VAL A 171 10.36 -9.58 20.79
N VAL A 172 9.79 -10.58 20.10
CA VAL A 172 9.61 -10.55 18.63
C VAL A 172 8.78 -9.34 18.20
N LYS A 173 7.70 -9.07 18.92
CA LYS A 173 6.85 -7.89 18.78
C LYS A 173 7.67 -6.59 18.85
N ILE A 174 8.51 -6.42 19.87
CA ILE A 174 9.38 -5.24 20.01
C ILE A 174 10.36 -5.14 18.83
N LEU A 175 11.00 -6.25 18.44
CA LEU A 175 11.93 -6.27 17.32
C LEU A 175 11.29 -5.84 16.00
N ILE A 176 10.05 -6.26 15.74
CA ILE A 176 9.30 -5.89 14.54
C ILE A 176 9.10 -4.37 14.47
N TRP A 177 8.68 -3.74 15.56
CA TRP A 177 8.54 -2.29 15.60
C TRP A 177 9.88 -1.55 15.50
N ALA A 178 10.94 -2.11 16.07
CA ALA A 178 12.29 -1.55 15.91
C ALA A 178 12.74 -1.57 14.43
N VAL A 179 12.50 -2.67 13.72
CA VAL A 179 12.81 -2.79 12.28
C VAL A 179 11.89 -1.89 11.45
N ALA A 180 10.62 -1.76 11.81
CA ALA A 180 9.68 -0.85 11.16
C ALA A 180 10.14 0.60 11.25
N LEU A 181 10.49 1.04 12.46
CA LEU A 181 11.00 2.37 12.72
C LEU A 181 12.31 2.61 11.96
N SER A 182 13.25 1.65 12.03
CA SER A 182 14.48 1.67 11.24
C SER A 182 14.20 1.85 9.74
N SER A 183 13.27 1.06 9.19
CA SER A 183 12.92 1.12 7.77
C SER A 183 12.33 2.48 7.37
N ILE A 184 11.49 3.07 8.23
CA ILE A 184 10.96 4.42 8.02
C ILE A 184 12.10 5.45 8.09
N LEU A 185 12.96 5.43 9.11
CA LEU A 185 14.09 6.36 9.21
C LEU A 185 15.01 6.26 7.98
N SER A 186 15.29 5.04 7.52
CA SER A 186 16.09 4.79 6.33
C SER A 186 15.45 5.38 5.07
N LEU A 187 14.12 5.28 4.93
CA LEU A 187 13.39 5.91 3.83
C LEU A 187 13.56 7.44 3.82
N TRP A 188 13.62 8.06 4.98
CA TRP A 188 13.83 9.51 5.12
C TRP A 188 15.29 9.93 4.89
N GLY A 189 16.19 8.99 4.60
CA GLY A 189 17.62 9.23 4.37
C GLY A 189 18.44 9.31 5.66
N ILE A 190 17.87 8.92 6.80
CA ILE A 190 18.60 8.82 8.06
C ILE A 190 19.39 7.51 8.05
N ASN A 191 20.71 7.59 8.29
CA ASN A 191 21.57 6.42 8.33
C ASN A 191 21.33 5.64 9.63
N VAL A 192 20.50 4.60 9.55
CA VAL A 192 20.15 3.80 10.72
C VAL A 192 21.34 2.97 11.22
N THR A 193 22.25 2.56 10.34
CA THR A 193 23.48 1.86 10.73
C THR A 193 24.34 2.73 11.65
N ALA A 194 24.46 4.02 11.35
CA ALA A 194 25.17 4.97 12.21
C ALA A 194 24.47 5.17 13.56
N LEU A 195 23.13 5.24 13.58
CA LEU A 195 22.36 5.34 14.82
C LEU A 195 22.54 4.10 15.70
N ILE A 196 22.45 2.90 15.13
CA ILE A 196 22.66 1.64 15.84
C ILE A 196 24.10 1.55 16.36
N ALA A 197 25.09 1.94 15.54
CA ALA A 197 26.50 1.97 15.95
C ALA A 197 26.81 3.00 17.05
N SER A 198 25.98 4.04 17.20
CA SER A 198 26.14 5.04 18.29
C SER A 198 25.53 4.60 19.63
N LEU A 199 24.64 3.60 19.61
CA LEU A 199 23.93 3.10 20.78
C LEU A 199 24.70 2.00 21.55
N GLY A 200 25.80 1.49 20.99
CA GLY A 200 26.57 0.36 21.54
C GLY A 200 28.07 0.56 21.46
#